data_AF-A0A5B8SLV0-F1
#
_entry.id   AF-A0A5B8SLV0-F1
#
_cell.length_a   1.000
_cell.length_b   1.000
_cell.length_c   1.000
_cell.angle_alpha   90.00
_cell.angle_beta   90.00
_cell.angle_gamma   90.00
#
_symmetry.space_group_name_H-M   'P 1'
#
loop_
_entity.id
_entity.type
_entity.pdbx_description
1 polymer ?
#
loop_
_entity_poly.entity_id
_entity_poly.type
_entity_poly.pdbx_seq_one_letter_code
_entity_poly.pdbx_strand_id
1 'polypeptide(L)'
;MDVDIVVKKKGSVFEAVAYDNSGLKIDSLVAFSAANARRLLKIKLGMEVKKPKKKKVKRQPTTLLDSRSVMSGLQGVTSSKPWKKTK
;
A
#
# COMPACT_ATOMS: atom_id res chain seq x y z
N MET A 1 0.53 -32.21 3.03
CA MET A 1 0.46 -32.03 4.49
C MET A 1 -0.86 -31.36 4.78
N ASP A 2 -1.81 -32.09 5.34
CA ASP A 2 -2.98 -31.47 5.97
C ASP A 2 -2.54 -30.99 7.35
N VAL A 3 -2.70 -29.69 7.58
CA VAL A 3 -2.34 -29.04 8.85
C VAL A 3 -3.57 -28.28 9.30
N ASP A 4 -4.08 -28.63 10.47
CA ASP A 4 -5.17 -27.88 11.06
C ASP A 4 -4.63 -26.64 11.77
N ILE A 5 -5.28 -25.50 11.55
CA ILE A 5 -4.85 -24.20 12.13
C ILE A 5 -6.00 -23.63 12.94
N VAL A 6 -5.81 -23.65 14.26
CA VAL A 6 -6.75 -23.08 15.23
C VAL A 6 -6.27 -21.70 15.65
N VAL A 7 -7.17 -20.72 15.65
CA VAL A 7 -6.87 -19.35 16.11
C VAL A 7 -7.65 -19.08 17.40
N LYS A 8 -6.94 -18.72 18.47
CA LYS A 8 -7.53 -18.34 19.76
C LYS A 8 -7.19 -16.89 20.09
N LYS A 9 -8.14 -16.15 20.63
CA LYS A 9 -7.92 -14.79 21.14
C LYS A 9 -7.30 -14.86 22.54
N LYS A 10 -6.19 -14.16 22.77
CA LYS A 10 -5.54 -14.00 24.08
C LYS A 10 -5.37 -12.51 24.37
N GLY A 11 -6.32 -11.93 25.10
CA GLY A 11 -6.35 -10.49 25.38
C GLY A 11 -6.49 -9.66 24.10
N SER A 12 -5.53 -8.77 23.85
CA SER A 12 -5.49 -7.88 22.68
C SER A 12 -4.84 -8.50 21.43
N VAL A 13 -4.35 -9.74 21.53
CA VAL A 13 -3.68 -10.45 20.44
C VAL A 13 -4.39 -11.77 20.10
N PHE A 14 -4.07 -12.30 18.93
CA PHE A 14 -4.57 -13.58 18.44
C PHE A 14 -3.40 -14.54 18.25
N GLU A 15 -3.51 -15.73 18.82
CA GLU A 15 -2.55 -16.82 18.67
C GLU A 15 -3.12 -17.85 17.68
N ALA A 16 -2.39 -18.09 16.60
CA ALA A 16 -2.63 -19.19 15.69
C ALA A 16 -1.70 -20.35 16.05
N VAL A 17 -2.24 -21.55 16.17
CA VAL A 17 -1.50 -22.79 16.46
C VAL A 17 -1.78 -23.79 15.35
N ALA A 18 -0.72 -24.39 14.81
CA ALA A 18 -0.78 -25.43 13.80
C ALA A 18 -0.62 -26.80 14.46
N TYR A 19 -1.50 -27.73 14.10
CA TYR A 19 -1.49 -29.10 14.56
C TYR A 19 -1.32 -30.07 13.39
N ASP A 20 -0.57 -31.13 13.62
CA ASP A 20 -0.45 -32.25 12.70
C ASP A 20 -1.68 -33.17 12.78
N ASN A 21 -1.80 -34.11 11.84
CA ASN A 21 -2.87 -35.11 11.82
C ASN A 21 -2.95 -35.95 13.10
N SER A 22 -1.83 -36.10 13.80
CA SER A 22 -1.73 -36.77 15.11
C SER A 22 -2.17 -35.89 16.29
N GLY A 23 -2.62 -34.65 16.04
CA GLY A 23 -2.97 -33.67 17.07
C GLY A 23 -1.78 -33.02 17.78
N LEU A 24 -0.55 -33.30 17.32
CA LEU A 24 0.67 -32.72 17.88
C LEU A 24 0.86 -31.29 17.39
N LYS A 25 1.25 -30.40 18.30
CA LYS A 25 1.57 -29.01 17.96
C LYS A 25 2.83 -28.96 17.10
N ILE A 26 2.71 -28.43 15.89
CA ILE A 26 3.83 -28.19 14.99
C ILE A 26 4.45 -26.83 15.29
N ASP A 27 3.64 -25.77 15.28
CA ASP A 27 4.12 -24.41 15.40
C ASP A 27 3.02 -23.47 15.93
N SER A 28 3.41 -22.28 16.37
CA SER A 28 2.49 -21.23 16.80
C SER A 28 2.99 -19.84 16.44
N LEU A 29 2.06 -18.92 16.18
CA LEU A 29 2.36 -17.54 15.83
C LEU A 29 1.30 -16.59 16.40
N VAL A 30 1.74 -15.45 16.91
CA VAL A 30 0.89 -14.42 17.48
C VAL A 30 0.85 -13.19 16.58
N ALA A 31 -0.33 -12.62 16.38
CA ALA A 31 -0.50 -11.34 15.67
C ALA A 31 -1.66 -10.53 16.25
N PHE A 32 -1.71 -9.24 15.92
CA PHE A 32 -2.78 -8.33 16.37
C PHE A 32 -4.15 -8.60 15.73
N SER A 33 -4.21 -9.40 14.66
CA SER A 33 -5.48 -9.80 14.03
C SER A 33 -5.50 -11.30 13.72
N ALA A 34 -6.67 -11.92 13.86
CA ALA A 34 -6.87 -13.34 13.59
C ALA A 34 -6.48 -13.72 12.15
N ALA A 35 -6.85 -12.88 11.17
CA ALA A 35 -6.53 -13.09 9.77
C ALA A 35 -5.01 -13.06 9.51
N ASN A 36 -4.30 -12.11 10.12
CA ASN A 36 -2.85 -12.04 9.97
C ASN A 36 -2.15 -13.20 10.68
N ALA A 37 -2.59 -13.57 11.88
CA ALA A 37 -2.02 -14.72 12.59
C ALA A 37 -2.09 -16.00 11.74
N ARG A 38 -3.28 -16.28 11.17
CA ARG A 38 -3.49 -17.44 10.30
C ARG A 38 -2.65 -17.37 9.02
N ARG A 39 -2.64 -16.22 8.34
CA ARG A 39 -1.90 -16.04 7.09
C ARG A 39 -0.38 -16.14 7.30
N LEU A 40 0.14 -15.50 8.33
CA LEU A 40 1.57 -15.54 8.64
C LEU A 40 2.03 -16.94 9.02
N LEU A 41 1.21 -17.70 9.75
CA LEU A 41 1.50 -19.09 10.08
C LEU A 41 1.52 -19.98 8.82
N LYS A 42 0.55 -19.82 7.90
CA LYS A 42 0.57 -20.52 6.59
C LYS A 42 1.83 -20.22 5.78
N ILE A 43 2.26 -18.94 5.77
CA ILE A 43 3.50 -18.55 5.09
C ILE A 43 4.71 -19.21 5.75
N LYS A 44 4.77 -19.23 7.09
CA LYS A 44 5.86 -19.86 7.85
C LYS A 44 5.96 -21.36 7.58
N LEU A 45 4.82 -22.04 7.46
CA LEU A 45 4.73 -23.46 7.11
C LEU A 45 4.99 -23.75 5.63
N GLY A 46 5.20 -22.73 4.78
CA GLY A 46 5.42 -22.90 3.35
C GLY A 46 4.15 -23.24 2.54
N MET A 47 2.97 -23.19 3.17
CA MET A 47 1.68 -23.45 2.49
C MET A 47 1.25 -22.29 1.59
N GLU A 48 1.72 -21.07 1.86
CA GLU A 48 1.37 -19.89 1.09
C GLU A 48 2.63 -19.04 0.79
N VAL A 49 2.84 -18.70 -0.49
CA VAL A 49 3.97 -17.85 -0.88
C VAL A 49 3.61 -16.39 -0.66
N LYS A 50 4.50 -15.64 0.00
CA LYS A 50 4.34 -14.20 0.23
C LYS A 50 4.24 -13.49 -1.12
N LYS A 51 3.04 -13.03 -1.47
CA LYS A 51 2.83 -12.25 -2.71
C LYS A 51 3.74 -11.01 -2.69
N PRO A 52 4.50 -10.74 -3.77
CA PRO A 52 5.30 -9.53 -3.85
C PRO A 52 4.40 -8.31 -3.75
N LYS A 53 4.76 -7.34 -2.90
CA LYS A 53 4.06 -6.05 -2.88
C LYS A 53 4.22 -5.44 -4.27
N LYS A 54 3.10 -5.13 -4.95
CA LYS A 54 3.14 -4.36 -6.19
C LYS A 54 3.89 -3.06 -5.90
N LYS A 55 5.07 -2.89 -6.48
CA LYS A 55 5.78 -1.62 -6.44
C LYS A 55 4.89 -0.61 -7.15
N LYS A 56 4.46 0.45 -6.44
CA LYS A 56 3.84 1.59 -7.12
C LYS A 56 4.90 2.12 -8.07
N VAL A 57 4.63 2.04 -9.37
CA VAL A 57 5.46 2.71 -10.37
C VAL A 57 5.41 4.20 -10.01
N LYS A 58 6.53 4.76 -9.55
CA LYS A 58 6.64 6.21 -9.41
C LYS A 58 6.41 6.76 -10.82
N ARG A 59 5.40 7.60 -11.01
CA ARG A 59 5.21 8.33 -12.27
C ARG A 59 6.53 9.03 -12.55
N GLN A 60 7.18 8.68 -13.67
CA GLN A 60 8.31 9.47 -14.14
C GLN A 60 7.76 10.88 -14.43
N PRO A 61 8.44 11.95 -14.01
CA PRO A 61 8.08 13.28 -14.47
C PRO A 61 8.15 13.26 -15.99
N THR A 62 7.06 13.58 -16.66
CA THR A 62 7.01 13.71 -18.11
C THR A 62 7.91 14.87 -18.49
N THR A 63 9.16 14.57 -18.84
CA THR A 63 10.06 15.53 -19.45
C THR A 63 9.58 15.84 -20.85
N LEU A 64 9.65 17.13 -21.20
CA LEU A 64 9.34 17.74 -22.49
C LEU A 64 7.85 17.99 -22.73
N LEU A 65 7.30 19.06 -22.12
CA LEU A 65 6.34 19.96 -22.79
C LEU A 65 5.85 21.17 -21.95
N ASP A 66 6.29 21.37 -20.70
CA ASP A 66 5.64 22.35 -19.82
C ASP A 66 6.45 23.61 -19.47
N SER A 67 7.30 24.09 -20.39
CA SER A 67 7.93 25.43 -20.26
C SER A 67 7.02 26.58 -20.69
N ARG A 68 5.74 26.34 -20.98
CA ARG A 68 4.78 27.39 -21.38
C ARG A 68 4.03 28.07 -20.23
N SER A 69 4.20 27.61 -18.99
CA SER A 69 3.40 28.11 -17.86
C SER A 69 3.74 29.54 -17.42
N VAL A 70 4.92 30.09 -17.74
CA VAL A 70 5.27 31.46 -17.32
C VAL A 70 4.80 32.51 -18.34
N MET A 71 4.85 32.20 -19.64
CA MET A 71 4.45 33.16 -20.68
C MET A 71 2.93 33.30 -20.85
N SER A 72 2.13 32.29 -20.51
CA SER A 72 0.66 32.39 -20.62
C SER A 72 0.05 33.37 -19.60
N GLY A 73 0.68 33.54 -18.42
CA GLY A 73 0.22 34.49 -17.40
C GLY A 73 0.55 35.96 -17.70
N LEU A 74 1.47 36.23 -18.63
CA LEU A 74 1.94 37.58 -18.97
C LEU A 74 1.24 38.19 -20.20
N GLN A 75 0.48 37.40 -20.97
CA GLN A 75 -0.22 37.88 -22.16
C GLN A 75 -1.29 38.96 -21.88
N GLY A 76 -1.71 39.12 -20.62
CA GLY A 76 -2.64 40.19 -20.21
C GLY A 76 -1.98 41.44 -19.62
N VAL A 77 -0.66 41.45 -19.42
CA VAL A 77 0.06 42.55 -18.73
C VAL A 77 0.57 43.60 -19.72
N THR A 78 0.62 43.30 -21.02
CA THR A 78 1.21 44.18 -22.03
C THR A 78 0.22 45.07 -22.78
N SER A 79 -1.11 44.85 -22.65
CA SER A 79 -2.09 45.77 -23.27
C SER A 79 -2.42 46.92 -22.33
N SER A 80 -1.67 48.02 -22.40
CA SER A 80 -2.06 49.27 -21.76
C SER A 80 -3.25 49.90 -22.50
N LYS A 81 -4.27 50.34 -21.75
CA LYS A 81 -5.42 51.08 -22.29
C LYS A 81 -4.94 52.50 -22.63
N PRO A 82 -5.10 53.01 -23.87
CA PRO A 82 -4.69 54.38 -24.19
C PRO A 82 -5.55 55.39 -23.43
N TRP A 83 -4.91 56.33 -22.74
CA TRP A 83 -5.61 57.39 -22.01
C TRP A 83 -6.31 58.33 -22.98
N LYS A 84 -7.62 58.55 -22.81
CA LYS A 84 -8.36 59.55 -23.58
C LYS A 84 -7.94 60.94 -23.10
N LYS A 85 -7.39 61.76 -24.01
CA LYS A 85 -7.19 63.18 -23.77
C LYS A 85 -8.54 63.89 -23.88
N THR A 86 -8.98 64.54 -22.82
CA THR A 86 -10.06 65.54 -22.85
C THR A 86 -9.54 66.81 -23.53
N LYS A 87 -10.36 67.38 -24.43
CA LYS A 87 -10.11 68.65 -25.13
C LYS A 87 -10.31 69.83 -24.19
#